data_AF-A0A2V8VNF4-F1
#
_entry.id   AF-A0A2V8VNF4-F1
#
_cell.length_a   1.000
_cell.length_b   1.000
_cell.length_c   1.000
_cell.angle_alpha   90.00
_cell.angle_beta   90.00
_cell.angle_gamma   90.00
#
_symmetry.space_group_name_H-M   'P 1'
#
loop_
_entity.id
_entity.type
_entity.pdbx_description
1 polymer ?
#
loop_
_entity_poly.entity_id
_entity_poly.type
_entity_poly.pdbx_seq_one_letter_code
_entity_poly.pdbx_strand_id
1 'polypeptide(L)'
;MLTAILMILGGVLLLVGSVMFIVNAFKVSVAWGLGVLFLAPVGLVFLVKNWRESKMSFLLSLGGAALVVVGALLGHPVPTQ
;
A
#
# COMPACT_ATOMS: atom_id res chain seq x y z
N MET A 1 13.07 18.67 -6.18
CA MET A 1 12.53 18.86 -4.80
C MET A 1 11.09 18.35 -4.68
N LEU A 2 10.18 18.73 -5.59
CA LEU A 2 8.80 18.21 -5.63
C LEU A 2 8.70 16.68 -5.68
N THR A 3 9.53 16.02 -6.50
CA THR A 3 9.55 14.55 -6.63
C THR A 3 9.91 13.83 -5.33
N ALA A 4 10.86 14.35 -4.56
CA ALA A 4 11.21 13.79 -3.25
C ALA A 4 10.02 13.89 -2.27
N ILE A 5 9.29 15.01 -2.29
CA ILE A 5 8.09 15.21 -1.45
C ILE A 5 7.00 14.19 -1.83
N LEU A 6 6.73 14.00 -3.12
CA LEU A 6 5.75 13.03 -3.62
C LEU A 6 6.12 11.59 -3.24
N MET A 7 7.40 11.21 -3.38
CA MET A 7 7.87 9.89 -3.00
C MET A 7 7.79 9.64 -1.49
N ILE A 8 8.14 10.63 -0.66
CA ILE A 8 8.05 10.52 0.79
C ILE A 8 6.58 10.41 1.23
N LEU A 9 5.70 11.29 0.76
CA LEU A 9 4.27 11.23 1.07
C LEU A 9 3.64 9.92 0.62
N GLY A 10 3.93 9.50 -0.63
CA GLY A 10 3.44 8.25 -1.18
C GLY A 10 3.94 7.04 -0.38
N GLY A 11 5.22 7.04 0.03
CA GLY A 11 5.80 6.01 0.89
C GLY A 11 5.15 5.94 2.27
N VAL A 12 4.88 7.09 2.90
CA VAL A 12 4.18 7.15 4.20
C VAL A 12 2.76 6.59 4.07
N LEU A 13 2.01 7.00 3.04
CA LEU A 13 0.67 6.50 2.76
C LEU A 13 0.66 4.98 2.53
N LEU A 14 1.64 4.47 1.80
CA LEU A 14 1.82 3.03 1.58
C LEU A 14 2.08 2.29 2.88
N LEU A 15 2.96 2.79 3.73
CA LEU A 15 3.26 2.19 5.04
C LEU A 15 2.03 2.19 5.94
N VAL A 16 1.35 3.33 6.05
CA VAL A 16 0.14 3.47 6.88
C VAL A 16 -0.96 2.52 6.37
N GLY A 17 -1.23 2.50 5.06
CA GLY A 17 -2.21 1.60 4.47
C GLY A 17 -1.87 0.13 4.69
N SER A 18 -0.59 -0.25 4.55
CA SER A 18 -0.13 -1.63 4.74
C SER A 18 -0.23 -2.08 6.21
N VAL A 19 0.21 -1.24 7.14
CA VAL A 19 0.10 -1.52 8.59
C VAL A 19 -1.37 -1.65 8.98
N MET A 20 -2.22 -0.73 8.53
CA MET A 20 -3.65 -0.76 8.83
C MET A 20 -4.33 -2.01 8.26
N PHE A 21 -3.91 -2.46 7.07
CA PHE A 21 -4.39 -3.70 6.46
C PHE A 21 -4.00 -4.93 7.29
N ILE A 22 -2.74 -5.02 7.73
CA ILE A 22 -2.26 -6.11 8.60
C ILE A 22 -3.01 -6.09 9.95
N VAL A 23 -3.17 -4.92 10.57
CA VAL A 23 -3.92 -4.77 11.82
C VAL A 23 -5.36 -5.24 11.66
N ASN A 24 -6.04 -4.89 10.56
CA ASN A 24 -7.38 -5.38 10.30
C ASN A 24 -7.43 -6.90 10.07
N ALA A 25 -6.38 -7.49 9.47
CA ALA A 25 -6.26 -8.94 9.35
C ALA A 25 -6.14 -9.62 10.73
N PHE A 26 -5.30 -9.10 11.63
CA PHE A 26 -5.18 -9.60 13.00
C PHE A 26 -6.46 -9.43 13.82
N LYS A 27 -7.23 -8.34 13.61
CA LYS A 27 -8.53 -8.13 14.26
C LYS A 27 -9.56 -9.19 13.88
N VAL A 28 -9.52 -9.68 12.64
CA VAL A 28 -10.42 -10.75 12.18
C VAL A 28 -9.97 -12.11 12.73
N SER A 29 -8.70 -12.48 12.55
CA SER A 29 -8.11 -13.63 13.23
C SER A 29 -6.57 -13.62 13.17
N VAL A 30 -5.94 -14.30 14.13
CA VAL A 30 -4.48 -14.48 14.15
C VAL A 30 -4.00 -15.22 12.89
N ALA A 31 -4.75 -16.22 12.41
CA ALA A 31 -4.41 -16.96 11.20
C ALA A 31 -4.43 -16.07 9.94
N TRP A 32 -5.38 -15.14 9.83
CA TRP A 32 -5.40 -14.15 8.74
C TRP A 32 -4.26 -13.15 8.87
N GLY A 33 -3.99 -12.64 10.07
CA GLY A 33 -2.86 -11.74 10.32
C GLY A 33 -1.51 -12.34 9.91
N LEU A 34 -1.22 -13.58 10.34
CA LEU A 34 -0.04 -14.32 9.91
C LEU A 34 -0.06 -14.62 8.41
N GLY A 35 -1.20 -15.06 7.87
CA GLY A 35 -1.34 -15.36 6.45
C GLY A 35 -1.00 -14.15 5.58
N VAL A 36 -1.55 -12.97 5.90
CA VAL A 36 -1.26 -11.72 5.18
C VAL A 36 0.19 -11.27 5.35
N LEU A 37 0.80 -11.49 6.53
CA LEU A 37 2.18 -11.08 6.82
C LEU A 37 3.22 -11.92 6.07
N PHE A 38 3.00 -13.23 5.97
CA PHE A 38 3.97 -14.16 5.37
C PHE A 38 3.66 -14.51 3.91
N LEU A 39 2.41 -14.38 3.47
CA LEU A 39 1.96 -14.77 2.13
C LEU A 39 1.19 -13.62 1.46
N ALA A 40 1.86 -12.92 0.55
CA ALA A 40 1.24 -11.88 -0.27
C ALA A 40 -0.06 -12.31 -0.99
N PRO A 41 -0.19 -13.55 -1.52
CA PRO A 41 -1.44 -14.01 -2.13
C PRO A 41 -2.62 -14.06 -1.15
N VAL A 42 -2.36 -14.37 0.13
CA VAL A 42 -3.39 -14.41 1.17
C VAL A 42 -3.92 -13.01 1.45
N GLY A 43 -3.07 -11.98 1.32
CA GLY A 43 -3.50 -10.57 1.32
C GLY A 43 -4.61 -10.28 0.32
N LEU A 44 -4.46 -10.72 -0.93
CA LEU A 44 -5.49 -10.52 -1.95
C LEU A 44 -6.80 -11.24 -1.61
N VAL A 45 -6.72 -12.49 -1.14
CA VAL A 45 -7.90 -13.24 -0.72
C VAL A 45 -8.59 -12.55 0.47
N PHE A 46 -7.82 -12.07 1.44
CA PHE A 46 -8.33 -11.33 2.59
C PHE A 46 -9.01 -10.03 2.16
N LEU A 47 -8.43 -9.30 1.22
CA LEU A 47 -8.98 -8.05 0.68
C LEU A 47 -10.35 -8.27 0.03
N VAL A 48 -10.48 -9.30 -0.82
CA VAL A 48 -11.75 -9.61 -1.50
C VAL A 48 -12.79 -10.09 -0.49
N LYS A 49 -12.39 -10.97 0.44
CA LYS A 49 -13.30 -11.55 1.44
C LYS A 49 -13.75 -10.55 2.51
N ASN A 50 -12.87 -9.64 2.92
CA ASN A 50 -13.11 -8.66 3.99
C ASN A 50 -13.12 -7.22 3.44
N TRP A 51 -13.67 -7.04 2.24
CA TRP A 51 -13.67 -5.75 1.53
C TRP A 51 -14.17 -4.59 2.39
N ARG A 52 -15.21 -4.79 3.21
CA ARG A 52 -15.78 -3.73 4.04
C ARG A 52 -14.80 -3.17 5.07
N GLU A 53 -13.99 -4.04 5.67
CA GLU A 53 -12.97 -3.69 6.67
C GLU A 53 -11.68 -3.21 5.99
N SER A 54 -11.32 -3.82 4.85
CA SER A 54 -10.04 -3.59 4.19
C SER A 54 -10.03 -2.45 3.18
N LYS A 55 -11.20 -1.99 2.70
CA LYS A 55 -11.31 -0.96 1.65
C LYS A 55 -10.52 0.30 1.96
N MET A 56 -10.56 0.77 3.21
CA MET A 56 -9.95 2.04 3.57
C MET A 56 -8.42 1.92 3.58
N SER A 57 -7.90 0.84 4.18
CA SER A 57 -6.48 0.52 4.19
C SER A 57 -5.93 0.30 2.79
N PHE A 58 -6.68 -0.39 1.93
CA PHE A 58 -6.31 -0.64 0.54
C PHE A 58 -6.35 0.62 -0.32
N LEU A 59 -7.36 1.48 -0.17
CA LEU A 59 -7.42 2.75 -0.90
C LEU A 59 -6.30 3.71 -0.48
N LEU A 60 -5.93 3.71 0.80
CA LEU A 60 -4.78 4.45 1.32
C LEU A 60 -3.47 3.96 0.70
N SER A 61 -3.23 2.64 0.70
CA SER A 61 -2.01 2.08 0.11
C SER A 61 -1.98 2.27 -1.41
N LEU A 62 -3.11 2.15 -2.10
CA LEU A 62 -3.23 2.40 -3.54
C LEU A 62 -2.98 3.87 -3.89
N GLY A 63 -3.53 4.81 -3.11
CA GLY A 63 -3.26 6.24 -3.27
C GLY A 63 -1.79 6.60 -3.03
N GLY A 64 -1.17 5.98 -2.03
CA GLY A 64 0.27 6.09 -1.78
C GLY A 64 1.11 5.56 -2.95
N ALA A 65 0.77 4.38 -3.47
CA ALA A 65 1.43 3.77 -4.62
C ALA A 65 1.31 4.67 -5.86
N ALA A 66 0.12 5.22 -6.12
CA ALA A 66 -0.08 6.15 -7.23
C ALA A 66 0.81 7.41 -7.09
N LEU A 67 0.93 7.96 -5.87
CA LEU A 67 1.81 9.11 -5.60
C LEU A 67 3.29 8.78 -5.86
N VAL A 68 3.75 7.60 -5.42
CA VAL A 68 5.13 7.15 -5.67
C VAL A 68 5.38 6.99 -7.17
N VAL A 69 4.46 6.35 -7.90
CA VAL A 69 4.57 6.14 -9.35
C VAL A 69 4.61 7.49 -10.08
N VAL A 70 3.72 8.42 -9.74
CA VAL A 70 3.72 9.77 -10.33
C VAL A 70 5.02 10.50 -10.00
N GLY A 71 5.50 10.42 -8.75
CA GLY A 71 6.79 11.00 -8.35
C GLY A 71 7.98 10.41 -9.11
N ALA A 72 7.98 9.09 -9.37
CA ALA A 72 9.01 8.41 -10.14
C ALA A 72 8.97 8.81 -11.63
N LEU A 73 7.78 8.86 -12.23
CA LEU A 73 7.57 9.28 -13.60
C LEU A 73 7.91 10.77 -13.81
N LEU A 74 7.66 11.64 -12.85
CA LEU A 74 8.09 13.04 -12.94
C LEU A 74 9.59 13.23 -12.67
N GLY A 75 10.23 12.24 -12.05
CA GLY A 75 11.65 12.27 -11.66
C GLY A 75 12.60 11.62 -12.65
N HIS A 76 12.11 10.88 -13.65
CA HIS A 76 12.97 10.31 -14.69
C HIS A 76 13.65 11.47 -15.46
N PRO A 77 15.00 11.52 -15.51
CA PRO A 77 15.67 12.36 -16.47
C PRO A 77 15.36 11.80 -17.86
N VAL A 78 14.81 12.61 -18.77
CA VAL A 78 14.75 12.26 -20.18
C VAL A 78 16.18 11.92 -20.63
N PRO A 79 16.46 10.72 -21.17
CA PRO A 79 17.79 10.40 -21.66
C PRO A 79 18.10 11.32 -22.84
N THR A 80 18.93 12.33 -22.60
CA THR A 80 19.54 13.14 -23.64
C THR A 80 20.56 12.27 -24.36
N GLN A 81 20.16 11.73 -25.51
CA GLN A 81 21.08 11.23 -26.55
C GLN A 81 21.93 12.40 -27.06
#